data_AF-A0A2U1JJF3-F1
#
_entry.id   AF-A0A2U1JJF3-F1
#
_cell.length_a   1.000
_cell.length_b   1.000
_cell.length_c   1.000
_cell.angle_alpha   90.00
_cell.angle_beta   90.00
_cell.angle_gamma   90.00
#
_symmetry.space_group_name_H-M   'P 1'
#
loop_
_entity.id
_entity.type
_entity.pdbx_description
1 polymer ?
#
loop_
_entity_poly.entity_id
_entity_poly.type
_entity_poly.pdbx_seq_one_letter_code
_entity_poly.pdbx_strand_id
1 'polypeptide(L)' 'MIVTELVQDQLLTMETVPDEKQSFRESYRIEPISDQSCRVHFSIQVDNVPKVAEFFMRQSMKKEQPQTAAGLKAVLKG' A
#
# COMPACT_ATOMS: atom_id res chain seq x y z
N MET A 1 -11.09 -7.53 1.20
CA MET A 1 -10.48 -7.00 -0.04
C MET A 1 -10.28 -8.14 -1.02
N ILE A 2 -10.26 -7.85 -2.31
CA ILE A 2 -9.98 -8.78 -3.41
C ILE A 2 -8.76 -8.27 -4.18
N VAL A 3 -8.00 -9.18 -4.78
CA VAL A 3 -6.91 -8.82 -5.70
C VAL A 3 -7.53 -8.40 -7.03
N THR A 4 -7.30 -7.16 -7.45
CA THR A 4 -7.82 -6.62 -8.73
C THR A 4 -6.76 -6.57 -9.80
N GLU A 5 -5.48 -6.46 -9.42
CA GLU A 5 -4.34 -6.51 -10.34
C GLU A 5 -3.16 -7.22 -9.69
N LEU A 6 -2.53 -8.12 -10.44
CA LEU A 6 -1.32 -8.82 -10.01
C LEU A 6 -0.39 -8.99 -11.21
N VAL A 7 0.76 -8.31 -11.15
CA VAL A 7 1.91 -8.57 -12.01
C VAL A 7 3.01 -9.12 -11.12
N GLN A 8 3.35 -10.39 -11.34
CA GLN A 8 4.30 -11.11 -10.50
C GLN A 8 5.61 -10.32 -10.32
N ASP A 9 6.06 -10.21 -9.07
CA ASP A 9 7.26 -9.51 -8.63
C ASP A 9 7.30 -8.00 -8.92
N GLN A 10 6.20 -7.38 -9.37
CA GLN A 10 6.17 -5.97 -9.79
C GLN A 10 5.00 -5.18 -9.20
N LEU A 11 3.79 -5.73 -9.22
CA LEU A 11 2.58 -5.00 -8.86
C LEU A 11 1.57 -5.91 -8.17
N LEU A 12 1.04 -5.43 -7.06
CA LEU A 12 -0.15 -5.96 -6.42
C LEU A 12 -1.11 -4.81 -6.15
N THR A 13 -2.33 -4.91 -6.65
CA THR A 13 -3.42 -4.00 -6.29
C THR A 13 -4.56 -4.80 -5.68
N MET A 14 -5.03 -4.33 -4.54
CA MET A 14 -6.15 -4.91 -3.81
C MET A 14 -7.20 -3.83 -3.55
N GLU A 15 -8.46 -4.22 -3.66
CA GLU A 15 -9.57 -3.31 -3.49
C GLU A 15 -10.62 -3.91 -2.57
N THR A 16 -11.39 -3.07 -1.88
CA THR A 16 -12.62 -3.52 -1.23
C THR A 16 -13.54 -4.17 -2.27
N VAL A 17 -14.32 -5.16 -1.85
CA VAL A 17 -15.33 -5.79 -2.72
C VAL A 17 -16.26 -4.70 -3.27
N PRO A 18 -16.72 -4.80 -4.54
CA PRO A 18 -17.72 -3.90 -5.08
C PRO A 18 -18.95 -3.80 -4.18
N ASP A 19 -19.66 -2.67 -4.27
CA ASP A 19 -20.91 -2.36 -3.53
C ASP A 19 -20.74 -2.12 -2.01
N GLU A 20 -19.52 -2.13 -1.50
CA GLU A 20 -19.24 -1.68 -0.14
C GLU A 20 -19.38 -0.15 -0.02
N LYS A 21 -19.94 0.30 1.11
CA LYS A 21 -20.19 1.73 1.36
C LYS A 21 -18.89 2.54 1.42
N GLN A 22 -17.79 1.92 1.80
CA GLN A 22 -16.47 2.54 1.83
C GLN A 22 -15.54 1.74 0.94
N SER A 23 -14.83 2.42 0.05
CA SER A 23 -13.92 1.78 -0.88
C SER A 23 -12.48 2.15 -0.55
N PHE A 24 -11.67 1.11 -0.38
CA PHE A 24 -10.23 1.20 -0.18
C PHE A 24 -9.58 0.53 -1.37
N ARG A 25 -8.55 1.18 -1.91
CA ARG A 25 -7.71 0.63 -2.96
C ARG A 25 -6.26 0.77 -2.54
N GLU A 26 -5.61 -0.36 -2.34
CA GLU A 26 -4.23 -0.46 -1.90
C GLU A 26 -3.38 -0.97 -3.05
N SER A 27 -2.25 -0.33 -3.33
CA SER A 27 -1.33 -0.77 -4.38
C SER A 27 0.10 -0.77 -3.88
N TYR A 28 0.81 -1.85 -4.23
CA TYR A 28 2.19 -2.13 -3.89
C TYR A 28 2.95 -2.31 -5.19
N ARG A 29 3.87 -1.41 -5.50
CA ARG A 29 4.64 -1.43 -6.75
C ARG A 29 6.13 -1.49 -6.45
N ILE A 30 6.81 -2.44 -7.06
CA ILE A 30 8.26 -2.58 -6.99
C ILE A 30 8.84 -1.97 -8.26
N GLU A 31 9.72 -0.98 -8.09
CA GLU A 31 10.42 -0.33 -9.17
C GLU A 31 11.92 -0.62 -9.03
N PRO A 32 12.54 -1.36 -9.96
CA PRO A 32 13.97 -1.62 -9.92
C PRO A 32 14.75 -0.31 -10.11
N ILE A 33 15.73 -0.07 -9.25
CA ILE A 33 16.68 1.05 -9.38
C ILE A 33 18.01 0.53 -9.95
N SER A 34 18.43 -0.65 -9.50
CA SER A 34 19.60 -1.39 -9.98
C SER A 34 19.44 -2.88 -9.70
N ASP A 35 20.41 -3.69 -10.14
CA ASP A 35 20.41 -5.15 -9.93
C ASP A 35 20.33 -5.56 -8.44
N GLN A 36 20.71 -4.68 -7.52
CA GLN A 36 20.74 -4.94 -6.08
C GLN A 36 19.83 -3.99 -5.28
N SER A 37 19.08 -3.12 -5.94
CA SER A 37 18.23 -2.15 -5.25
C SER A 37 16.91 -1.91 -5.97
N CYS A 38 15.85 -1.82 -5.19
CA CYS A 38 14.53 -1.45 -5.67
C CYS A 38 13.92 -0.38 -4.79
N ARG A 39 12.95 0.33 -5.35
CA ARG A 39 12.03 1.20 -4.63
C ARG A 39 10.69 0.49 -4.52
N VAL A 40 10.18 0.37 -3.32
CA VAL A 40 8.81 -0.09 -3.09
C VAL A 40 7.93 1.13 -2.88
N HIS A 41 6.91 1.25 -3.71
CA HIS A 41 5.88 2.28 -3.61
C HIS A 41 4.63 1.67 -2.97
N PHE A 42 4.12 2.35 -1.95
CA PHE A 42 2.89 1.99 -1.26
C PHE A 42 1.90 3.13 -1.47
N SER A 43 0.74 2.83 -2.07
CA SER A 43 -0.34 3.80 -2.19
C SER A 43 -1.63 3.22 -1.62
N ILE A 44 -2.39 4.10 -0.97
CA ILE A 44 -3.74 3.81 -0.50
C ILE A 44 -4.62 4.94 -1.00
N GLN A 45 -5.65 4.58 -1.74
CA GLN A 45 -6.74 5.46 -2.12
C GLN A 45 -7.94 5.10 -1.27
N VAL A 46 -8.58 6.12 -0.71
CA VAL A 46 -9.75 5.96 0.14
C VAL A 46 -10.84 6.85 -0.41
N ASP A 47 -11.96 6.25 -0.77
CA ASP A 47 -13.11 6.98 -1.30
C ASP A 47 -14.33 6.74 -0.41
N ASN A 48 -15.28 7.67 -0.49
CA ASN A 48 -16.54 7.65 0.25
C ASN A 48 -16.40 7.56 1.80
N VAL A 49 -15.32 8.10 2.34
CA VAL A 49 -15.12 8.28 3.79
C VAL A 49 -15.30 9.75 4.20
N PRO A 50 -15.77 10.03 5.43
CA PRO A 50 -15.76 11.39 5.95
C PRO A 50 -14.35 11.97 5.97
N LYS A 51 -14.17 13.23 5.56
CA LYS A 51 -12.86 13.91 5.50
C LYS A 51 -12.08 13.86 6.83
N VAL A 52 -12.78 13.88 7.96
CA VAL A 52 -12.15 13.77 9.28
C VAL A 52 -11.54 12.38 9.50
N ALA A 53 -12.21 11.32 9.06
CA ALA A 53 -11.70 9.96 9.12
C ALA A 53 -10.49 9.81 8.19
N GLU A 54 -10.58 10.34 6.96
CA GLU A 54 -9.47 10.38 6.01
C GLU A 54 -8.22 11.06 6.61
N PHE A 55 -8.41 12.19 7.31
CA PHE A 55 -7.33 12.89 7.98
C PHE A 55 -6.65 12.02 9.05
N PHE A 56 -7.43 11.37 9.92
CA PHE A 56 -6.86 10.49 10.95
C PHE A 56 -6.13 9.28 10.35
N MET A 57 -6.68 8.69 9.29
CA MET A 57 -6.02 7.61 8.56
C MET A 57 -4.67 8.07 7.99
N ARG A 58 -4.63 9.22 7.30
CA ARG A 58 -3.36 9.79 6.79
C ARG A 58 -2.34 10.03 7.91
N GLN A 59 -2.78 10.48 9.08
CA GLN A 59 -1.90 10.71 10.24
C GLN A 59 -1.35 9.41 10.83
N SER A 60 -2.17 8.37 10.98
CA SER A 60 -1.72 7.04 11.44
C SER A 60 -0.74 6.42 10.42
N MET A 61 -1.07 6.43 9.13
CA MET A 61 -0.19 5.90 8.08
C MET A 61 1.19 6.58 8.06
N LYS A 62 1.25 7.90 8.26
CA LYS A 62 2.54 8.63 8.35
C LYS A 62 3.43 8.14 9.50
N LYS A 63 2.85 7.62 10.57
CA LYS A 63 3.60 7.08 11.72
C LYS A 63 4.00 5.63 11.49
N GLU A 64 3.11 4.83 10.92
CA GLU A 64 3.28 3.38 10.79
C GLU A 64 4.13 2.98 9.57
N GLN A 65 3.95 3.64 8.42
CA GLN A 65 4.66 3.28 7.18
C GLN A 65 6.19 3.21 7.31
N PRO A 66 6.87 4.16 7.98
CA PRO A 66 8.32 4.07 8.16
C PRO A 66 8.75 2.80 8.90
N GLN A 67 7.99 2.38 9.91
CA GLN A 67 8.28 1.17 10.69
C GLN A 67 8.02 -0.08 9.86
N THR A 68 6.92 -0.12 9.10
CA THR A 68 6.61 -1.21 8.17
C THR A 68 7.70 -1.36 7.10
N ALA A 69 8.14 -0.25 6.50
CA ALA A 69 9.21 -0.26 5.50
C ALA A 69 10.55 -0.73 6.09
N ALA A 70 10.88 -0.31 7.32
CA ALA A 70 12.06 -0.77 8.04
C ALA A 70 12.00 -2.28 8.33
N GLY A 71 10.84 -2.79 8.76
CA GLY A 71 10.62 -4.21 9.00
C GLY A 71 10.77 -5.05 7.74
N LEU A 72 10.16 -4.63 6.62
CA LEU A 72 10.33 -5.30 5.33
C LEU A 72 11.80 -5.35 4.90
N LYS A 73 12.52 -4.22 5.04
CA LYS A 73 13.95 -4.16 4.73
C LYS A 73 14.78 -5.10 5.59
N ALA A 74 14.40 -5.32 6.85
CA ALA A 74 15.08 -6.26 7.73
C ALA A 74 14.87 -7.72 7.30
N VAL A 75 13.64 -8.09 6.92
CA VAL A 75 13.31 -9.44 6.42
C VAL A 75 14.05 -9.75 5.12
N LEU A 76 14.13 -8.79 4.20
CA LEU A 76 14.81 -8.98 2.90
C LEU A 76 16.35 -8.99 2.99
N LYS A 77 16.92 -8.62 4.14
CA LYS A 77 18.37 -8.64 4.40
C LYS A 77 18.83 -9.86 5.20
N GLY A 78 17.90 -10.63 5.75
CA GLY A 78 18.17 -11.93 6.38
C GLY A 78 18.29 -13.02 5.32
#